data_AF-A0A850WZ10-F1
#
_entry.id   AF-A0A850WZ10-F1
#
_cell.length_a   1.000
_cell.length_b   1.000
_cell.length_c   1.000
_cell.angle_alpha   90.00
_cell.angle_beta   90.00
_cell.angle_gamma   90.00
#
_symmetry.space_group_name_H-M   'P 1'
#
loop_
_entity.id
_entity.type
_entity.pdbx_description
1 polymer ?
#
loop_
_entity_poly.entity_id
_entity_poly.type
_entity_poly.pdbx_seq_one_letter_code
_entity_poly.pdbx_strand_id
1 'polypeptide(L)'
;YGTLPSRRALKNSRLVSQKDDVHLCIMCLRAIMNYQYGFNLVMSHPHAVNEIALSLNNKNPRTKALVLELLAAVCLVRGGHEIILAAFDNFKEVCKEKHRFERLMDYFRNEDSSIDFMVACMQFINIVVHSVEDMNFRVHLQYEFTKLGLEEFLQKSRHTESEKLQVQIQAYLDNVFDVGGLLEDAETKNVALEKVEELEEHLSHLTEKLLDLENENMMRVAELEKQLLQREKELEVVKHTSHQVHTLRRLIKEKDEAFRRRYGSEPAPSTELPPQPEPLPLDEPPRLPVLPPVEPAPPPPPPPPPLPPPAPPLPGECPPAPPLPGASPSIALTVGLSAIRIKKPIKTKFRLPVFNWTALKPNQISGTVFSELDDERVLEDLDLERFEELFKTKAQGPALDLVCAKNKASQKAASKVTLLEANRAKNLAITLRKAGRSAEEICRAIHTFDLVTVPVDFVECLMRFLPTEAEAKALRQYERERKPLEELADEDRFMLQFSKVERLPQRMAIMAFLGNFTESLQMLTPVRTR
;
A
#
# COMPACT_ATOMS: atom_id res chain seq x y z
N TYR A 1 -46.83 33.93 -11.04
CA TYR A 1 -47.32 34.35 -12.38
C TYR A 1 -47.15 33.20 -13.34
N GLY A 2 -48.21 32.43 -13.56
CA GLY A 2 -48.21 31.28 -14.47
C GLY A 2 -48.60 31.72 -15.87
N THR A 3 -47.62 31.86 -16.76
CA THR A 3 -47.87 31.93 -18.21
C THR A 3 -47.73 30.54 -18.79
N LEU A 4 -48.86 29.88 -19.03
CA LEU A 4 -48.91 28.67 -19.84
C LEU A 4 -48.27 28.95 -21.21
N PRO A 5 -47.41 28.06 -21.75
CA PRO A 5 -46.81 28.26 -23.06
C PRO A 5 -47.89 28.41 -24.13
N SER A 6 -47.82 29.47 -24.93
CA SER A 6 -48.77 29.72 -26.01
C SER A 6 -48.81 28.52 -26.96
N ARG A 7 -50.00 28.11 -27.40
CA ARG A 7 -50.23 26.97 -28.31
C ARG A 7 -49.43 27.07 -29.63
N ARG A 8 -48.98 28.29 -30.00
CA ARG A 8 -48.04 28.54 -31.10
C ARG A 8 -46.59 28.16 -30.76
N ALA A 9 -46.11 28.42 -29.55
CA ALA A 9 -44.77 28.03 -29.09
C ALA A 9 -44.62 26.50 -29.04
N LEU A 10 -45.65 25.78 -28.58
CA LEU A 10 -45.70 24.31 -28.59
C LEU A 10 -45.68 23.71 -30.00
N LYS A 11 -46.31 24.37 -30.98
CA LYS A 11 -46.27 23.94 -32.39
C LYS A 11 -44.90 24.20 -33.03
N ASN A 12 -44.27 25.34 -32.74
CA ASN A 12 -42.93 25.67 -33.23
C ASN A 12 -41.84 24.80 -32.59
N SER A 13 -41.95 24.49 -31.30
CA SER A 13 -41.05 23.55 -30.59
C SER A 13 -41.07 22.15 -31.21
N ARG A 14 -42.24 21.66 -31.64
CA ARG A 14 -42.33 20.39 -32.39
C ARG A 14 -41.68 20.43 -33.77
N LEU A 15 -41.61 21.61 -34.41
CA LEU A 15 -40.91 21.80 -35.68
C LEU A 15 -39.39 21.92 -35.52
N VAL A 16 -38.91 22.53 -34.43
CA VAL A 16 -37.47 22.64 -34.06
C VAL A 16 -36.93 21.34 -33.42
N SER A 17 -37.81 20.42 -33.01
CA SER A 17 -37.44 19.06 -32.60
C SER A 17 -37.01 18.18 -33.79
N GLN A 18 -36.27 18.72 -34.76
CA GLN A 18 -35.45 17.87 -35.62
C GLN A 18 -34.35 17.25 -34.75
N LYS A 19 -34.12 15.95 -34.89
CA LYS A 19 -33.36 15.11 -33.95
C LYS A 19 -31.95 15.63 -33.63
N ASP A 20 -31.40 16.49 -34.48
CA ASP A 20 -30.03 16.99 -34.39
C ASP A 20 -29.88 18.32 -33.66
N ASP A 21 -30.89 19.20 -33.66
CA ASP A 21 -30.77 20.55 -33.07
C ASP A 21 -30.54 20.50 -31.55
N VAL A 22 -31.27 19.64 -30.84
CA VAL A 22 -31.08 19.44 -29.40
C VAL A 22 -29.73 18.79 -29.11
N HIS A 23 -29.31 17.81 -29.91
CA HIS A 23 -28.01 17.16 -29.73
C HIS A 23 -26.87 18.15 -29.90
N LEU A 24 -26.94 18.99 -30.94
CA LEU A 24 -25.96 20.05 -31.21
C LEU A 24 -25.92 21.08 -30.08
N CYS A 25 -27.07 21.49 -29.52
CA CYS A 25 -27.09 22.38 -28.35
C CYS A 25 -26.34 21.79 -27.15
N ILE A 26 -26.53 20.50 -26.86
CA ILE A 26 -25.79 19.81 -25.79
C ILE A 26 -24.30 19.72 -26.12
N MET A 27 -23.92 19.49 -27.38
CA MET A 27 -22.52 19.54 -27.81
C MET A 27 -21.89 20.93 -27.64
N CYS A 28 -22.64 22.01 -27.90
CA CYS A 28 -22.17 23.37 -27.64
C CYS A 28 -21.97 23.62 -26.14
N LEU A 29 -22.89 23.16 -25.29
CA LEU A 29 -22.73 23.25 -23.83
C LEU A 29 -21.52 22.44 -23.34
N ARG A 30 -21.27 21.25 -23.92
CA ARG A 30 -20.04 20.49 -23.65
C ARG A 30 -18.78 21.30 -23.99
N ALA A 31 -18.75 21.98 -25.13
CA ALA A 31 -17.62 22.81 -25.52
C ALA A 31 -17.41 24.00 -24.55
N ILE A 32 -18.50 24.64 -24.10
CA ILE A 32 -18.45 25.73 -23.11
C ILE A 32 -17.94 25.21 -21.75
N MET A 33 -18.44 24.06 -21.30
CA MET A 33 -18.04 23.42 -20.04
C MET A 33 -16.60 22.90 -20.05
N ASN A 34 -16.00 22.69 -21.23
CA ASN A 34 -14.58 22.35 -21.34
C ASN A 34 -13.66 23.56 -21.06
N TYR A 35 -14.21 24.78 -20.98
CA TYR A 35 -13.50 25.97 -20.56
C TYR A 35 -13.86 26.32 -19.11
N GLN A 36 -12.87 26.45 -18.22
CA GLN A 36 -13.09 26.62 -16.77
C GLN A 36 -14.07 27.75 -16.43
N TYR A 37 -13.94 28.92 -17.08
CA TYR A 37 -14.87 30.03 -16.86
C TYR A 37 -16.28 29.73 -17.38
N GLY A 38 -16.38 29.06 -18.54
CA GLY A 38 -17.66 28.63 -19.11
C GLY A 38 -18.36 27.59 -18.23
N PHE A 39 -17.61 26.66 -17.66
CA PHE A 39 -18.11 25.69 -16.70
C PHE A 39 -18.73 26.36 -15.47
N ASN A 40 -18.01 27.31 -14.85
CA ASN A 40 -18.52 28.05 -13.69
C ASN A 40 -19.77 28.88 -14.04
N LEU A 41 -19.81 29.49 -15.24
CA LEU A 41 -21.01 30.19 -15.72
C LEU A 41 -22.20 29.24 -15.86
N VAL A 42 -22.01 28.03 -16.41
CA VAL A 42 -23.07 27.03 -16.53
C VAL A 42 -23.59 26.60 -15.15
N MET A 43 -22.71 26.37 -14.17
CA MET A 43 -23.12 26.01 -12.81
C MET A 43 -23.88 27.13 -12.10
N SER A 44 -23.46 28.38 -12.28
CA SER A 44 -24.12 29.53 -11.66
C SER A 44 -25.42 29.96 -12.35
N HIS A 45 -25.65 29.49 -13.59
CA HIS A 45 -26.83 29.88 -14.36
C HIS A 45 -28.09 29.13 -13.88
N PRO A 46 -29.17 29.82 -13.46
CA PRO A 46 -30.32 29.23 -12.76
C PRO A 46 -31.04 28.09 -13.50
N HIS A 47 -31.00 28.09 -14.83
CA HIS A 47 -31.74 27.13 -15.66
C HIS A 47 -30.85 26.19 -16.47
N ALA A 48 -29.53 26.40 -16.50
CA ALA A 48 -28.69 25.70 -17.48
C ALA A 48 -28.64 24.19 -17.19
N VAL A 49 -28.34 23.80 -15.95
CA VAL A 49 -28.28 22.39 -15.55
C VAL A 49 -29.66 21.73 -15.60
N ASN A 50 -30.73 22.45 -15.25
CA ASN A 50 -32.11 21.96 -15.32
C ASN A 50 -32.50 21.60 -16.78
N GLU A 51 -32.19 22.46 -17.75
CA GLU A 51 -32.46 22.19 -19.17
C GLU A 51 -31.58 21.06 -19.74
N ILE A 52 -30.34 20.94 -19.26
CA ILE A 52 -29.49 19.78 -19.58
C ILE A 52 -30.15 18.50 -19.06
N ALA A 53 -30.63 18.48 -17.82
CA ALA A 53 -31.34 17.33 -17.26
C ALA A 53 -32.63 16.99 -18.03
N LEU A 54 -33.45 18.00 -18.38
CA LEU A 54 -34.66 17.81 -19.18
C LEU A 54 -34.38 17.21 -20.57
N SER A 55 -33.20 17.49 -21.13
CA SER A 55 -32.75 16.94 -22.41
C SER A 55 -32.53 15.42 -22.39
N LEU A 56 -32.51 14.79 -21.21
CA LEU A 56 -32.51 13.33 -21.06
C LEU A 56 -33.76 12.67 -21.69
N ASN A 57 -34.87 13.42 -21.84
CA ASN A 57 -36.09 12.94 -22.51
C ASN A 57 -35.93 12.76 -24.03
N ASN A 58 -34.78 13.13 -24.61
CA ASN A 58 -34.52 12.94 -26.03
C ASN A 58 -34.51 11.44 -26.39
N LYS A 59 -35.12 11.09 -27.53
CA LYS A 59 -35.21 9.69 -27.98
C LYS A 59 -33.86 9.11 -28.40
N ASN A 60 -32.87 9.92 -28.74
CA ASN A 60 -31.57 9.45 -29.21
C ASN A 60 -30.68 8.99 -28.03
N PRO A 61 -30.29 7.70 -27.96
CA PRO A 61 -29.42 7.17 -26.90
C PRO A 61 -28.10 7.95 -26.78
N ARG A 62 -27.55 8.41 -27.91
CA ARG A 62 -26.31 9.19 -27.94
C ARG A 62 -26.47 10.55 -27.24
N THR A 63 -27.62 11.19 -27.38
CA THR A 63 -27.91 12.45 -26.68
C THR A 63 -28.07 12.19 -25.19
N LYS A 64 -28.75 11.10 -24.79
CA LYS A 64 -28.89 10.74 -23.38
C LYS A 64 -27.54 10.46 -22.72
N ALA A 65 -26.67 9.70 -23.39
CA ALA A 65 -25.32 9.41 -22.91
C ALA A 65 -24.52 10.71 -22.69
N LEU A 66 -24.54 11.61 -23.68
CA LEU A 66 -23.86 12.91 -23.59
C LEU A 66 -24.40 13.78 -22.45
N VAL A 67 -25.72 13.81 -22.25
CA VAL A 67 -26.34 14.53 -21.13
C VAL A 67 -25.85 13.98 -19.80
N LEU A 68 -25.83 12.65 -19.63
CA LEU A 68 -25.36 12.00 -18.41
C LEU A 68 -23.87 12.23 -18.16
N GLU A 69 -23.03 12.23 -19.18
CA GLU A 69 -21.61 12.61 -19.07
C GLU A 69 -21.45 14.04 -18.52
N LEU A 70 -22.23 15.00 -19.02
CA LEU A 70 -22.17 16.39 -18.55
C LEU A 70 -22.67 16.53 -17.12
N LEU A 71 -23.80 15.89 -16.79
CA LEU A 71 -24.36 15.92 -15.44
C LEU A 71 -23.41 15.24 -14.42
N ALA A 72 -22.76 14.15 -14.81
CA ALA A 72 -21.74 13.48 -14.01
C ALA A 72 -20.54 14.41 -13.72
N ALA A 73 -20.07 15.14 -14.74
CA ALA A 73 -18.97 16.10 -14.58
C ALA A 73 -19.33 17.25 -13.62
N VAL A 74 -20.57 17.76 -13.68
CA VAL A 74 -21.06 18.77 -12.72
C VAL A 74 -21.24 18.16 -11.33
N CYS A 75 -21.70 16.92 -11.21
CA CYS A 75 -21.91 16.25 -9.93
C CYS A 75 -20.60 16.11 -9.11
N LEU A 76 -19.47 15.87 -9.78
CA LEU A 76 -18.17 15.63 -9.16
C LEU A 76 -17.48 16.88 -8.58
N VAL A 77 -17.89 18.08 -8.97
CA VAL A 77 -17.26 19.31 -8.47
C VAL A 77 -17.90 19.78 -7.16
N ARG A 78 -17.14 20.56 -6.38
CA ARG A 78 -17.61 21.09 -5.09
C ARG A 78 -18.90 21.90 -5.26
N GLY A 79 -19.93 21.55 -4.49
CA GLY A 79 -21.26 22.18 -4.57
C GLY A 79 -22.10 21.76 -5.78
N GLY A 80 -21.55 20.98 -6.71
CA GLY A 80 -22.26 20.53 -7.90
C GLY A 80 -23.28 19.44 -7.63
N HIS A 81 -23.06 18.60 -6.61
CA HIS A 81 -23.99 17.54 -6.21
C HIS A 81 -25.39 18.08 -5.87
N GLU A 82 -25.46 19.16 -5.07
CA GLU A 82 -26.72 19.82 -4.72
C GLU A 82 -27.46 20.37 -5.95
N ILE A 83 -26.72 20.94 -6.91
CA ILE A 83 -27.27 21.46 -8.16
C ILE A 83 -27.88 20.32 -8.99
N ILE A 84 -27.22 19.16 -9.04
CA ILE A 84 -27.72 17.99 -9.76
C ILE A 84 -28.99 17.45 -9.12
N LEU A 85 -29.02 17.34 -7.78
CA LEU A 85 -30.23 16.90 -7.08
C LEU A 85 -31.40 17.87 -7.31
N ALA A 86 -31.15 19.19 -7.20
CA ALA A 86 -32.16 20.20 -7.47
C ALA A 86 -32.65 20.16 -8.93
N ALA A 87 -31.77 19.85 -9.88
CA ALA A 87 -32.15 19.68 -11.28
C ALA A 87 -33.05 18.44 -11.48
N PHE A 88 -32.80 17.34 -10.78
CA PHE A 88 -33.67 16.15 -10.82
C PHE A 88 -34.96 16.30 -10.01
N ASP A 89 -34.99 17.16 -8.99
CA ASP A 89 -36.22 17.62 -8.35
C ASP A 89 -37.08 18.42 -9.32
N ASN A 90 -36.49 19.37 -10.05
CA ASN A 90 -37.17 20.09 -11.11
C ASN A 90 -37.64 19.15 -12.23
N PHE A 91 -36.80 18.19 -12.64
CA PHE A 91 -37.15 17.18 -13.63
C PHE A 91 -38.38 16.39 -13.20
N LYS A 92 -38.43 15.93 -11.94
CA LYS A 92 -39.58 15.23 -11.36
C LYS A 92 -40.86 16.07 -11.47
N GLU A 93 -40.82 17.34 -11.09
CA GLU A 93 -41.99 18.22 -11.15
C GLU A 93 -42.48 18.46 -12.59
N VAL A 94 -41.55 18.76 -13.51
CA VAL A 94 -41.87 19.09 -14.91
C VAL A 94 -42.33 17.85 -15.68
N CYS A 95 -41.68 16.71 -15.48
CA CYS A 95 -42.01 15.43 -16.11
C CYS A 95 -43.15 14.68 -15.41
N LYS A 96 -43.59 15.15 -14.24
CA LYS A 96 -44.63 14.57 -13.38
C LYS A 96 -44.31 13.15 -12.92
N GLU A 97 -43.09 12.94 -12.46
CA GLU A 97 -42.65 11.66 -11.89
C GLU A 97 -43.13 11.53 -10.44
N LYS A 98 -43.36 10.30 -9.97
CA LYS A 98 -43.70 10.06 -8.57
C LYS A 98 -42.45 10.16 -7.70
N HIS A 99 -41.36 9.59 -8.19
CA HIS A 99 -40.05 9.59 -7.54
C HIS A 99 -39.02 10.27 -8.43
N ARG A 100 -37.99 10.85 -7.82
CA ARG A 100 -36.86 11.40 -8.58
C ARG A 100 -36.13 10.23 -9.27
N PHE A 101 -35.55 10.48 -10.43
CA PHE A 101 -34.83 9.47 -11.23
C PHE A 101 -35.70 8.33 -11.80
N GLU A 102 -37.04 8.42 -11.73
CA GLU A 102 -37.94 7.36 -12.20
C GLU A 102 -37.76 7.09 -13.71
N ARG A 103 -37.83 8.12 -14.57
CA ARG A 103 -37.55 7.94 -16.00
C ARG A 103 -36.13 7.53 -16.30
N LEU A 104 -35.15 8.03 -15.53
CA LEU A 104 -33.75 7.63 -15.72
C LEU A 104 -33.65 6.11 -15.60
N MET A 105 -34.26 5.55 -14.57
CA MET A 105 -34.32 4.09 -14.38
C MET A 105 -35.16 3.38 -15.44
N ASP A 106 -36.25 3.97 -15.92
CA ASP A 106 -37.00 3.39 -17.03
C ASP A 106 -36.21 3.37 -18.34
N TYR A 107 -35.43 4.41 -18.64
CA TYR A 107 -34.54 4.41 -19.80
C TYR A 107 -33.43 3.38 -19.63
N PHE A 108 -32.82 3.30 -18.44
CA PHE A 108 -31.74 2.36 -18.19
C PHE A 108 -32.18 0.90 -18.30
N ARG A 109 -33.39 0.57 -17.82
CA ARG A 109 -33.91 -0.81 -17.84
C ARG A 109 -34.42 -1.29 -19.19
N ASN A 110 -34.88 -0.37 -20.04
CA ASN A 110 -35.59 -0.72 -21.27
C ASN A 110 -34.76 -0.49 -22.55
N GLU A 111 -33.61 0.18 -22.46
CA GLU A 111 -32.83 0.64 -23.62
C GLU A 111 -31.52 -0.18 -23.78
N ASP A 112 -31.65 -1.48 -24.07
CA ASP A 112 -30.51 -2.40 -24.25
C ASP A 112 -29.71 -2.15 -25.54
N SER A 113 -30.25 -1.34 -26.46
CA SER A 113 -29.69 -1.14 -27.80
C SER A 113 -28.39 -0.31 -27.83
N SER A 114 -28.03 0.38 -26.74
CA SER A 114 -26.85 1.24 -26.70
C SER A 114 -26.01 1.02 -25.44
N ILE A 115 -24.91 0.29 -25.59
CA ILE A 115 -23.92 0.07 -24.53
C ILE A 115 -23.37 1.39 -23.98
N ASP A 116 -23.04 2.36 -24.85
CA ASP A 116 -22.47 3.64 -24.42
C ASP A 116 -23.42 4.43 -23.50
N PHE A 117 -24.73 4.40 -23.79
CA PHE A 117 -25.74 4.97 -22.90
C PHE A 117 -25.80 4.24 -21.56
N MET A 118 -25.83 2.91 -21.57
CA MET A 118 -25.84 2.12 -20.33
C MET A 118 -24.63 2.40 -19.45
N VAL A 119 -23.43 2.48 -20.05
CA VAL A 119 -22.19 2.84 -19.34
C VAL A 119 -22.29 4.23 -18.74
N ALA A 120 -22.70 5.24 -19.51
CA ALA A 120 -22.86 6.61 -19.02
C ALA A 120 -23.92 6.72 -17.91
N CYS A 121 -25.02 5.98 -18.03
CA CYS A 121 -26.08 5.93 -17.02
C CYS A 121 -25.60 5.29 -15.73
N MET A 122 -24.95 4.13 -15.81
CA MET A 122 -24.39 3.47 -14.63
C MET A 122 -23.31 4.33 -13.95
N GLN A 123 -22.43 4.95 -14.74
CA GLN A 123 -21.41 5.86 -14.23
C GLN A 123 -22.03 7.07 -13.52
N PHE A 124 -23.08 7.67 -14.08
CA PHE A 124 -23.80 8.76 -13.43
C PHE A 124 -24.42 8.33 -12.10
N ILE A 125 -25.05 7.15 -12.05
CA ILE A 125 -25.63 6.58 -10.82
C ILE A 125 -24.52 6.36 -9.76
N ASN A 126 -23.37 5.79 -10.15
CA ASN A 126 -22.22 5.62 -9.26
C ASN A 126 -21.78 6.93 -8.64
N ILE A 127 -21.67 7.97 -9.46
CA ILE A 127 -21.23 9.29 -9.01
C ILE A 127 -22.28 9.91 -8.08
N VAL A 128 -23.56 9.96 -8.48
CA VAL A 128 -24.58 10.64 -7.66
C VAL A 128 -24.80 9.96 -6.31
N VAL A 129 -24.67 8.64 -6.24
CA VAL A 129 -24.84 7.88 -4.98
C VAL A 129 -23.57 7.89 -4.13
N HIS A 130 -22.39 7.64 -4.71
CA HIS A 130 -21.19 7.35 -3.92
C HIS A 130 -20.22 8.54 -3.74
N SER A 131 -20.43 9.67 -4.43
CA SER A 131 -19.58 10.86 -4.26
C SER A 131 -19.91 11.72 -3.05
N VAL A 132 -21.01 11.45 -2.34
CA VAL A 132 -21.42 12.24 -1.17
C VAL A 132 -20.57 11.93 0.06
N GLU A 133 -20.27 12.97 0.84
CA GLU A 133 -19.45 12.87 2.05
C GLU A 133 -20.23 12.29 3.25
N ASP A 134 -21.52 12.61 3.36
CA ASP A 134 -22.39 12.09 4.42
C ASP A 134 -22.83 10.65 4.13
N MET A 135 -22.43 9.72 4.99
CA MET A 135 -22.72 8.29 4.83
C MET A 135 -24.21 7.95 5.01
N ASN A 136 -24.94 8.65 5.87
CA ASN A 136 -26.38 8.46 6.00
C ASN A 136 -27.10 8.93 4.73
N PHE A 137 -26.66 10.06 4.18
CA PHE A 137 -27.20 10.57 2.93
C PHE A 137 -26.87 9.64 1.75
N ARG A 138 -25.66 9.06 1.72
CA ARG A 138 -25.28 8.01 0.75
C ARG A 138 -26.23 6.82 0.81
N VAL A 139 -26.49 6.28 2.01
CA VAL A 139 -27.42 5.16 2.21
C VAL A 139 -28.83 5.53 1.78
N HIS A 140 -29.27 6.77 2.06
CA HIS A 140 -30.56 7.27 1.60
C HIS A 140 -30.67 7.29 0.07
N LEU A 141 -29.68 7.86 -0.63
CA LEU A 141 -29.65 7.90 -2.10
C LEU A 141 -29.57 6.49 -2.71
N GLN A 142 -28.76 5.61 -2.12
CA GLN A 142 -28.69 4.20 -2.51
C GLN A 142 -30.08 3.55 -2.42
N TYR A 143 -30.78 3.78 -1.31
CA TYR A 143 -32.12 3.24 -1.10
C TYR A 143 -33.18 3.84 -2.06
N GLU A 144 -33.04 5.11 -2.46
CA GLU A 144 -33.90 5.70 -3.51
C GLU A 144 -33.79 4.88 -4.81
N PHE A 145 -32.57 4.53 -5.24
CA PHE A 145 -32.37 3.71 -6.44
C PHE A 145 -32.77 2.23 -6.24
N THR A 146 -32.56 1.67 -5.05
CA THR A 146 -33.07 0.32 -4.71
C THR A 146 -34.59 0.26 -4.86
N LYS A 147 -35.31 1.27 -4.37
CA LYS A 147 -36.78 1.38 -4.54
C LYS A 147 -37.23 1.49 -6.00
N LEU A 148 -36.40 2.05 -6.86
CA LEU A 148 -36.66 2.11 -8.29
C LEU A 148 -36.32 0.80 -9.01
N GLY A 149 -35.83 -0.23 -8.30
CA GLY A 149 -35.51 -1.54 -8.85
C GLY A 149 -34.14 -1.61 -9.53
N LEU A 150 -33.18 -0.76 -9.14
CA LEU A 150 -31.82 -0.81 -9.66
C LEU A 150 -31.16 -2.16 -9.36
N GLU A 151 -31.27 -2.66 -8.13
CA GLU A 151 -30.60 -3.88 -7.70
C GLU A 151 -31.07 -5.13 -8.47
N GLU A 152 -32.38 -5.27 -8.67
CA GLU A 152 -32.95 -6.34 -9.50
C GLU A 152 -32.44 -6.29 -10.95
N PHE A 153 -32.27 -5.07 -11.48
CA PHE A 153 -31.71 -4.87 -12.81
C PHE A 153 -30.22 -5.25 -12.86
N LEU A 154 -29.42 -4.78 -11.89
CA LEU A 154 -27.98 -5.10 -11.82
C LEU A 154 -27.74 -6.60 -11.66
N GLN A 155 -28.58 -7.30 -10.89
CA GLN A 155 -28.47 -8.75 -10.73
C GLN A 155 -28.69 -9.49 -12.06
N LYS A 156 -29.65 -9.04 -12.89
CA LYS A 156 -29.87 -9.59 -14.24
C LYS A 156 -28.73 -9.22 -15.20
N SER A 157 -28.24 -7.99 -15.11
CA SER A 157 -27.21 -7.43 -16.00
C SER A 157 -25.77 -7.77 -15.57
N ARG A 158 -25.58 -8.52 -14.48
CA ARG A 158 -24.26 -8.91 -13.95
C ARG A 158 -23.42 -9.71 -14.96
N HIS A 159 -24.07 -10.46 -15.84
CA HIS A 159 -23.46 -11.30 -16.86
C HIS A 159 -23.46 -10.64 -18.25
N THR A 160 -23.46 -9.31 -18.30
CA THR A 160 -23.33 -8.59 -19.57
C THR A 160 -22.02 -8.95 -20.28
N GLU A 161 -22.05 -9.10 -21.61
CA GLU A 161 -20.85 -9.34 -22.42
C GLU A 161 -19.96 -8.09 -22.54
N SER A 162 -20.47 -6.91 -22.16
CA SER A 162 -19.74 -5.66 -22.24
C SER A 162 -18.85 -5.45 -21.01
N GLU A 163 -17.53 -5.56 -21.21
CA GLU A 163 -16.53 -5.30 -20.15
C GLU A 163 -16.67 -3.89 -19.56
N LYS A 164 -16.91 -2.86 -20.41
CA LYS A 164 -17.06 -1.47 -19.95
C LYS A 164 -18.24 -1.31 -18.99
N LEU A 165 -19.38 -1.91 -19.32
CA LEU A 165 -20.57 -1.86 -18.47
C LEU A 165 -20.37 -2.70 -17.21
N GLN A 166 -19.76 -3.89 -17.35
CA GLN A 166 -19.45 -4.77 -16.22
C GLN A 166 -18.58 -4.08 -15.19
N VAL A 167 -17.55 -3.32 -15.60
CA VAL A 167 -16.72 -2.52 -14.69
C VAL A 167 -17.55 -1.49 -13.92
N GLN A 168 -18.48 -0.79 -14.58
CA GLN A 168 -19.33 0.20 -13.89
C GLN A 168 -20.33 -0.47 -12.92
N ILE A 169 -20.89 -1.61 -13.29
CA ILE A 169 -21.78 -2.39 -12.42
C ILE A 169 -21.00 -2.89 -11.19
N GLN A 170 -19.81 -3.46 -11.40
CA GLN A 170 -18.99 -3.95 -10.30
C GLN A 170 -18.56 -2.81 -9.37
N ALA A 171 -18.17 -1.66 -9.92
CA ALA A 171 -17.82 -0.48 -9.13
C ALA A 171 -18.97 0.01 -8.24
N TYR A 172 -20.23 -0.13 -8.67
CA TYR A 172 -21.38 0.14 -7.81
C TYR A 172 -21.50 -0.89 -6.70
N LEU A 173 -21.50 -2.18 -7.06
CA LEU A 173 -21.69 -3.28 -6.12
C LEU A 173 -20.62 -3.31 -5.02
N ASP A 174 -19.37 -3.01 -5.36
CA ASP A 174 -18.26 -2.90 -4.40
C ASP A 174 -18.43 -1.73 -3.41
N ASN A 175 -19.28 -0.75 -3.76
CA ASN A 175 -19.53 0.47 -2.99
C ASN A 175 -20.93 0.50 -2.35
N VAL A 176 -21.72 -0.55 -2.47
CA VAL A 176 -23.02 -0.66 -1.81
C VAL A 176 -22.83 -0.79 -0.31
N PHE A 177 -23.57 0.00 0.47
CA PHE A 177 -23.64 -0.12 1.92
C PHE A 177 -24.69 -1.16 2.32
N ASP A 178 -24.24 -2.23 2.97
CA ASP A 178 -25.10 -3.15 3.71
C ASP A 178 -25.09 -2.79 5.19
N VAL A 179 -26.06 -1.97 5.60
CA VAL A 179 -26.18 -1.54 7.01
C VAL A 179 -26.48 -2.73 7.93
N GLY A 180 -27.19 -3.75 7.45
CA GLY A 180 -27.49 -4.95 8.23
C GLY A 180 -26.23 -5.74 8.51
N GLY A 181 -25.46 -6.07 7.48
CA GLY A 181 -24.18 -6.77 7.61
C GLY A 181 -23.18 -6.01 8.50
N LEU A 182 -23.09 -4.68 8.36
CA LEU A 182 -22.22 -3.87 9.22
C LEU A 182 -22.60 -3.90 10.70
N LEU A 183 -23.90 -4.03 11.02
CA LEU A 183 -24.36 -4.17 12.41
C LEU A 183 -24.05 -5.56 12.97
N GLU A 184 -24.24 -6.61 12.18
CA GLU A 184 -23.88 -7.98 12.55
C GLU A 184 -22.37 -8.13 12.79
N ASP A 185 -21.55 -7.51 11.93
CA ASP A 185 -20.09 -7.46 12.09
C ASP A 185 -19.68 -6.70 13.36
N ALA A 186 -20.38 -5.60 13.68
CA ALA A 186 -20.12 -4.83 14.89
C ALA A 186 -20.46 -5.62 16.16
N GLU A 187 -21.58 -6.36 16.16
CA GLU A 187 -21.94 -7.26 17.26
C GLU A 187 -20.92 -8.39 17.41
N THR A 188 -20.53 -9.01 16.30
CA THR A 188 -19.49 -10.07 16.28
C THR A 188 -18.16 -9.56 16.82
N LYS A 189 -17.78 -8.33 16.47
CA LYS A 189 -16.57 -7.68 17.00
C LYS A 189 -16.64 -7.50 18.52
N ASN A 190 -17.79 -7.10 19.07
CA ASN A 190 -17.94 -6.94 20.52
C ASN A 190 -17.74 -8.27 21.24
N VAL A 191 -18.35 -9.35 20.75
CA VAL A 191 -18.16 -10.70 21.30
C VAL A 191 -16.68 -11.13 21.23
N ALA A 192 -16.00 -10.83 20.12
CA ALA A 192 -14.57 -11.12 20.00
C ALA A 192 -13.72 -10.32 21.01
N LEU A 193 -14.07 -9.07 21.30
CA LEU A 193 -13.39 -8.25 22.30
C LEU A 193 -13.58 -8.81 23.71
N GLU A 194 -14.78 -9.26 24.07
CA GLU A 194 -15.02 -9.96 25.34
C GLU A 194 -14.13 -11.20 25.46
N LYS A 195 -13.98 -11.97 24.37
CA LYS A 195 -13.09 -13.14 24.36
C LYS A 195 -11.61 -12.78 24.53
N VAL A 196 -11.19 -11.64 23.98
CA VAL A 196 -9.82 -11.13 24.16
C VAL A 196 -9.59 -10.76 25.62
N GLU A 197 -10.54 -10.06 26.25
CA GLU A 197 -10.46 -9.70 27.68
C GLU A 197 -10.36 -10.94 28.57
N GLU A 198 -11.20 -11.97 28.34
CA GLU A 198 -11.10 -13.24 29.05
C GLU A 198 -9.71 -13.90 28.89
N LEU A 199 -9.14 -13.87 27.68
CA LEU A 199 -7.82 -14.45 27.44
C LEU A 199 -6.70 -13.64 28.12
N GLU A 200 -6.83 -12.32 28.17
CA GLU A 200 -5.89 -11.45 28.89
C GLU A 200 -5.93 -11.72 30.40
N GLU A 201 -7.12 -11.89 30.99
CA GLU A 201 -7.27 -12.30 32.39
C GLU A 201 -6.66 -13.68 32.67
N HIS A 202 -6.91 -14.66 31.80
CA HIS A 202 -6.33 -15.99 31.91
C HIS A 202 -4.80 -15.97 31.84
N LEU A 203 -4.22 -15.16 30.94
CA LEU A 203 -2.78 -14.99 30.84
C LEU A 203 -2.20 -14.31 32.08
N SER A 204 -2.87 -13.30 32.62
CA SER A 204 -2.47 -12.66 33.88
C SER A 204 -2.42 -13.68 35.02
N HIS A 205 -3.47 -14.48 35.17
CA HIS A 205 -3.54 -15.52 36.20
C HIS A 205 -2.45 -16.59 36.06
N LEU A 206 -2.18 -17.03 34.83
CA LEU A 206 -1.10 -18.00 34.57
C LEU A 206 0.27 -17.40 34.86
N THR A 207 0.47 -16.11 34.57
CA THR A 207 1.72 -15.41 34.84
C THR A 207 1.98 -15.27 36.34
N GLU A 208 0.95 -14.91 37.12
CA GLU A 208 1.04 -14.85 38.59
C GLU A 208 1.38 -16.22 39.19
N LYS A 209 0.69 -17.28 38.74
CA LYS A 209 0.99 -18.66 39.16
C LYS A 209 2.40 -19.10 38.81
N LEU A 210 2.90 -18.73 37.64
CA LEU A 210 4.28 -19.04 37.25
C LEU A 210 5.27 -18.35 38.18
N LEU A 211 5.03 -17.07 38.50
CA LEU A 211 5.87 -16.32 39.43
C LEU A 211 5.87 -16.94 40.83
N ASP A 212 4.71 -17.36 41.33
CA ASP A 212 4.60 -18.05 42.63
C ASP A 212 5.36 -19.38 42.64
N LEU A 213 5.24 -20.18 41.58
CA LEU A 213 5.98 -21.44 41.43
C LEU A 213 7.49 -21.22 41.32
N GLU A 214 7.93 -20.18 40.60
CA GLU A 214 9.33 -19.78 40.53
C GLU A 214 9.87 -19.40 41.91
N ASN A 215 9.12 -18.63 42.69
CA ASN A 215 9.47 -18.25 44.06
C ASN A 215 9.53 -19.45 45.01
N GLU A 216 8.55 -20.36 44.95
CA GLU A 216 8.57 -21.60 45.74
C GLU A 216 9.77 -22.48 45.39
N ASN A 217 10.06 -22.64 44.09
CA ASN A 217 11.21 -23.43 43.64
C ASN A 217 12.52 -22.80 44.08
N MET A 218 12.65 -21.47 44.01
CA MET A 218 13.81 -20.74 44.53
C MET A 218 14.02 -21.01 46.03
N MET A 219 12.95 -20.97 46.83
CA MET A 219 13.03 -21.30 48.26
C MET A 219 13.44 -22.76 48.51
N ARG A 220 12.89 -23.70 47.75
CA ARG A 220 13.27 -25.13 47.84
C ARG A 220 14.73 -25.35 47.50
N VAL A 221 15.24 -24.69 46.46
CA VAL A 221 16.66 -24.74 46.08
C VAL A 221 17.53 -24.21 47.21
N ALA A 222 17.21 -23.03 47.77
CA ALA A 222 17.97 -22.45 48.88
C ALA A 222 18.00 -23.35 50.14
N GLU A 223 16.88 -23.99 50.47
CA GLU A 223 16.82 -24.93 51.60
C GLU A 223 17.62 -26.21 51.33
N LEU A 224 17.59 -26.74 50.10
CA LEU A 224 18.41 -27.88 49.70
C LEU A 224 19.91 -27.53 49.74
N GLU A 225 20.32 -26.36 49.26
CA GLU A 225 21.71 -25.87 49.35
C GLU A 225 22.18 -25.77 50.80
N LYS A 226 21.33 -25.26 51.70
CA LYS A 226 21.63 -25.19 53.13
C LYS A 226 21.79 -26.58 53.75
N GLN A 227 20.93 -27.53 53.41
CA GLN A 227 21.06 -28.92 53.87
C GLN A 227 22.33 -29.58 53.35
N LEU A 228 22.71 -29.30 52.10
CA LEU A 228 23.94 -29.79 51.48
C LEU A 228 25.16 -29.26 52.24
N LEU A 229 25.20 -27.96 52.53
CA LEU A 229 26.28 -27.33 53.30
C LEU A 229 26.41 -27.90 54.72
N GLN A 230 25.27 -28.16 55.37
CA GLN A 230 25.24 -28.79 56.69
C GLN A 230 25.79 -30.23 56.64
N ARG A 231 25.44 -31.00 55.61
CA ARG A 231 25.94 -32.36 55.40
C ARG A 231 27.43 -32.40 55.04
N GLU A 232 27.93 -31.43 54.28
CA GLU A 232 29.37 -31.29 54.03
C GLU A 232 30.14 -31.02 55.32
N LYS A 233 29.60 -30.15 56.19
CA LYS A 233 30.20 -29.88 57.51
C LYS A 233 30.22 -31.12 58.40
N GLU A 234 29.13 -31.89 58.44
CA GLU A 234 29.05 -33.17 59.15
C GLU A 234 30.07 -34.19 58.59
N LEU A 235 30.17 -34.28 57.27
CA LEU A 235 31.12 -35.15 56.58
C LEU A 235 32.57 -34.81 56.95
N GLU A 236 32.91 -33.52 57.06
CA GLU A 236 34.26 -33.07 57.43
C GLU A 236 34.61 -33.43 58.88
N VAL A 237 33.64 -33.37 59.79
CA VAL A 237 33.80 -33.86 61.18
C VAL A 237 34.03 -35.37 61.21
N VAL A 238 33.29 -36.14 60.41
CA VAL A 238 33.48 -37.60 60.28
C VAL A 238 34.85 -37.93 59.69
N LYS A 239 35.32 -37.19 58.68
CA LYS A 239 36.68 -37.35 58.16
C LYS A 239 37.73 -37.05 59.22
N HIS A 240 37.58 -35.97 59.98
CA HIS A 240 38.53 -35.58 61.03
C HIS A 240 38.59 -36.63 62.16
N THR A 241 37.44 -37.14 62.60
CA THR A 241 37.39 -38.24 63.58
C THR A 241 37.97 -39.54 63.02
N SER A 242 37.69 -39.89 61.76
CA SER A 242 38.31 -41.02 61.07
C SER A 242 39.83 -40.90 60.99
N HIS A 243 40.37 -39.71 60.67
CA HIS A 243 41.81 -39.43 60.68
C HIS A 243 42.41 -39.61 62.09
N GLN A 244 41.75 -39.09 63.13
CA GLN A 244 42.20 -39.30 64.52
C GLN A 244 42.21 -40.78 64.90
N VAL A 245 41.16 -41.53 64.55
CA VAL A 245 41.08 -42.98 64.77
C VAL A 245 42.20 -43.70 64.01
N HIS A 246 42.49 -43.30 62.78
CA HIS A 246 43.60 -43.85 61.98
C HIS A 246 44.95 -43.60 62.65
N THR A 247 45.21 -42.37 63.11
CA THR A 247 46.45 -42.00 63.81
C THR A 247 46.60 -42.76 65.14
N LEU A 248 45.52 -42.86 65.93
CA LEU A 248 45.52 -43.63 67.17
C LEU A 248 45.78 -45.11 66.91
N ARG A 249 45.16 -45.71 65.88
CA ARG A 249 45.45 -47.10 65.46
C ARG A 249 46.90 -47.29 65.05
N ARG A 250 47.50 -46.32 64.34
CA ARG A 250 48.92 -46.35 63.97
C ARG A 250 49.83 -46.29 65.19
N LEU A 251 49.56 -45.40 66.14
CA LEU A 251 50.32 -45.27 67.38
C LEU A 251 50.21 -46.51 68.28
N ILE A 252 49.01 -47.12 68.36
CA ILE A 252 48.81 -48.40 69.06
C ILE A 252 49.67 -49.48 68.38
N LYS A 253 49.62 -49.59 67.06
CA LYS A 253 50.42 -50.56 66.30
C LYS A 253 51.93 -50.34 66.50
N GLU A 254 52.41 -49.11 66.44
CA GLU A 254 53.81 -48.76 66.68
C GLU A 254 54.24 -49.04 68.14
N LYS A 255 53.35 -48.81 69.12
CA LYS A 255 53.61 -49.18 70.52
C LYS A 255 53.62 -50.69 70.73
N ASP A 256 52.71 -51.44 70.12
CA ASP A 256 52.69 -52.90 70.19
C ASP A 256 53.94 -53.52 69.53
N GLU A 257 54.42 -52.92 68.44
CA GLU A 257 55.68 -53.28 67.79
C GLU A 257 56.90 -52.89 68.66
N ALA A 258 56.91 -51.71 69.29
CA ALA A 258 57.96 -51.27 70.20
C ALA A 258 58.00 -52.07 71.52
N PHE A 259 56.84 -52.50 72.02
CA PHE A 259 56.70 -53.39 73.17
C PHE A 259 57.26 -54.78 72.84
N ARG A 260 56.94 -55.30 71.64
CA ARG A 260 57.58 -56.51 71.09
C ARG A 260 59.10 -56.38 71.00
N ARG A 261 59.63 -55.21 70.57
CA ARG A 261 61.09 -54.98 70.49
C ARG A 261 61.78 -54.83 71.85
N ARG A 262 61.10 -54.35 72.90
CA ARG A 262 61.72 -54.19 74.24
C ARG A 262 61.65 -55.45 75.10
N TYR A 263 60.71 -56.35 74.88
CA TYR A 263 60.45 -57.49 75.80
C TYR A 263 60.03 -58.80 75.13
N GLY A 264 60.31 -59.04 73.84
CA GLY A 264 59.85 -60.26 73.15
C GLY A 264 60.94 -61.08 72.48
N SER A 265 61.30 -62.20 73.11
CA SER A 265 61.91 -63.40 72.53
C SER A 265 60.86 -64.25 71.78
N GLU A 266 61.23 -64.86 70.65
CA GLU A 266 60.53 -66.02 70.03
C GLU A 266 60.74 -67.31 70.85
N PRO A 267 60.00 -68.45 70.66
CA PRO A 267 59.31 -68.95 69.44
C PRO A 267 57.92 -69.66 69.61
N ALA A 268 57.40 -70.22 68.49
CA ALA A 268 56.17 -71.02 68.18
C ALA A 268 55.94 -72.34 69.01
N PRO A 269 54.95 -73.29 68.78
CA PRO A 269 53.97 -73.55 67.69
C PRO A 269 52.54 -74.10 68.10
N SER A 270 51.82 -74.65 67.10
CA SER A 270 50.43 -75.15 66.87
C SER A 270 49.70 -76.11 67.86
N THR A 271 48.34 -76.21 67.79
CA THR A 271 47.51 -77.39 67.31
C THR A 271 46.04 -77.50 67.90
N GLU A 272 45.05 -77.78 67.01
CA GLU A 272 43.72 -78.50 67.13
C GLU A 272 42.41 -77.99 67.82
N LEU A 273 41.40 -77.58 66.97
CA LEU A 273 39.97 -78.02 66.71
C LEU A 273 38.98 -78.52 67.83
N PRO A 274 37.61 -78.65 67.65
CA PRO A 274 36.56 -78.13 66.71
C PRO A 274 35.20 -77.74 67.45
N PRO A 275 33.94 -77.72 66.88
CA PRO A 275 33.37 -77.50 65.53
C PRO A 275 32.33 -76.31 65.41
N GLN A 276 31.82 -76.13 64.18
CA GLN A 276 30.90 -75.15 63.52
C GLN A 276 29.52 -74.81 64.19
N PRO A 277 28.78 -73.75 63.71
CA PRO A 277 27.88 -73.83 62.53
C PRO A 277 28.00 -72.69 61.48
N GLU A 278 27.66 -73.06 60.24
CA GLU A 278 27.39 -72.31 58.98
C GLU A 278 26.45 -71.09 59.09
N PRO A 279 26.47 -70.08 58.16
CA PRO A 279 25.94 -70.26 56.79
C PRO A 279 26.56 -69.43 55.62
N LEU A 280 26.66 -70.13 54.47
CA LEU A 280 26.11 -69.87 53.12
C LEU A 280 26.50 -68.63 52.28
N PRO A 281 26.39 -68.77 50.93
CA PRO A 281 27.11 -67.98 49.96
C PRO A 281 26.34 -66.76 49.46
N LEU A 282 27.14 -65.87 48.88
CA LEU A 282 26.80 -64.76 48.00
C LEU A 282 25.56 -65.05 47.14
N ASP A 283 24.50 -64.25 47.36
CA ASP A 283 23.46 -64.01 46.38
C ASP A 283 23.10 -62.51 46.36
N GLU A 284 22.86 -62.04 45.14
CA GLU A 284 22.65 -60.68 44.66
C GLU A 284 21.34 -60.05 45.20
N PRO A 285 21.25 -58.71 45.39
CA PRO A 285 20.50 -57.90 44.43
C PRO A 285 20.95 -56.41 44.34
N PRO A 286 20.38 -55.61 43.42
CA PRO A 286 20.41 -55.76 41.98
C PRO A 286 21.40 -54.77 41.36
N ARG A 287 22.10 -55.18 40.29
CA ARG A 287 22.60 -54.21 39.32
C ARG A 287 21.40 -53.57 38.61
N LEU A 288 21.13 -52.31 38.90
CA LEU A 288 20.70 -51.37 37.87
C LEU A 288 21.94 -50.67 37.30
N PRO A 289 21.93 -50.35 36.00
CA PRO A 289 23.15 -50.26 35.21
C PRO A 289 24.00 -49.05 35.58
N VAL A 290 25.31 -49.26 35.66
CA VAL A 290 26.29 -48.21 35.38
C VAL A 290 26.03 -47.77 33.94
N LEU A 291 25.29 -46.68 33.77
CA LEU A 291 25.36 -45.90 32.54
C LEU A 291 26.77 -45.28 32.45
N PRO A 292 27.31 -45.07 31.25
CA PRO A 292 28.65 -44.51 31.07
C PRO A 292 28.74 -43.12 31.75
N PRO A 293 29.93 -42.53 31.93
CA PRO A 293 29.99 -41.11 32.25
C PRO A 293 29.25 -40.35 31.14
N VAL A 294 28.05 -39.87 31.44
CA VAL A 294 27.36 -38.91 30.59
C VAL A 294 28.13 -37.63 30.82
N GLU A 295 28.97 -37.28 29.85
CA GLU A 295 29.44 -35.90 29.66
C GLU A 295 28.26 -34.96 29.90
N PRO A 296 28.44 -33.80 30.55
CA PRO A 296 27.35 -32.85 30.70
C PRO A 296 26.78 -32.57 29.32
N ALA A 297 25.56 -33.07 29.06
CA ALA A 297 24.86 -32.71 27.85
C ALA A 297 24.78 -31.19 27.83
N PRO A 298 25.11 -30.54 26.70
CA PRO A 298 24.98 -29.10 26.60
C PRO A 298 23.53 -28.73 26.97
N PRO A 299 23.31 -27.58 27.62
CA PRO A 299 21.97 -27.15 28.03
C PRO A 299 21.01 -27.24 26.83
N PRO A 300 19.73 -27.59 27.04
CA PRO A 300 18.77 -27.52 25.95
C PRO A 300 18.82 -26.10 25.39
N PRO A 301 18.88 -25.94 24.05
CA PRO A 301 18.75 -24.61 23.49
C PRO A 301 17.42 -24.02 23.98
N PRO A 302 17.38 -22.72 24.29
CA PRO A 302 16.15 -22.05 24.68
C PRO A 302 15.05 -22.36 23.66
N PRO A 303 13.77 -22.44 24.09
CA PRO A 303 12.68 -22.54 23.14
C PRO A 303 12.82 -21.40 22.13
N PRO A 304 12.70 -21.68 20.81
CA PRO A 304 12.75 -20.61 19.83
C PRO A 304 11.64 -19.61 20.17
N PRO A 305 11.92 -18.30 20.14
CA PRO A 305 10.86 -17.32 20.23
C PRO A 305 9.80 -17.62 19.15
N PRO A 306 8.51 -17.33 19.41
CA PRO A 306 7.48 -17.51 18.41
C PRO A 306 7.90 -16.83 17.10
N LEU A 307 7.83 -17.58 16.00
CA LEU A 307 8.16 -17.09 14.67
C LEU A 307 7.30 -15.84 14.39
N PRO A 308 7.91 -14.71 14.02
CA PRO A 308 7.13 -13.60 13.47
C PRO A 308 6.49 -14.06 12.15
N PRO A 309 5.28 -13.56 11.81
CA PRO A 309 4.66 -13.84 10.53
C PRO A 309 5.59 -13.44 9.37
N PRO A 310 5.55 -14.15 8.23
CA PRO A 310 6.51 -13.98 7.15
C PRO A 310 6.46 -12.55 6.59
N ALA A 311 7.59 -11.86 6.65
CA ALA A 311 7.77 -10.58 5.98
C ALA A 311 7.92 -10.78 4.45
N PRO A 312 7.43 -9.84 3.62
CA PRO A 312 7.56 -9.90 2.16
C PRO A 312 9.03 -9.85 1.73
N PRO A 313 9.43 -10.52 0.64
CA PRO A 313 10.82 -10.54 0.20
C PRO A 313 11.25 -9.19 -0.39
N LEU A 314 12.18 -8.51 0.29
CA LEU A 314 13.04 -7.47 -0.28
C LEU A 314 14.34 -8.12 -0.77
N PRO A 315 14.72 -7.97 -2.05
CA PRO A 315 15.98 -8.51 -2.56
C PRO A 315 17.18 -7.70 -2.04
N GLY A 316 18.03 -8.36 -1.25
CA GLY A 316 19.36 -7.90 -0.90
C GLY A 316 20.36 -8.13 -2.04
N GLU A 317 21.36 -7.25 -2.05
CA GLU A 317 22.48 -7.13 -2.97
C GLU A 317 23.37 -8.40 -3.01
N CYS A 318 23.95 -8.70 -4.18
CA CYS A 318 25.02 -9.68 -4.34
C CYS A 318 26.41 -8.99 -4.51
N PRO A 319 27.50 -9.59 -3.99
CA PRO A 319 28.89 -9.12 -4.12
C PRO A 319 29.56 -9.63 -5.44
N PRO A 320 30.84 -9.31 -5.74
CA PRO A 320 31.34 -9.07 -7.11
C PRO A 320 31.72 -10.32 -7.91
N ALA A 321 31.78 -10.17 -9.24
CA ALA A 321 32.10 -11.22 -10.21
C ALA A 321 33.61 -11.41 -10.47
N PRO A 322 34.08 -12.66 -10.76
CA PRO A 322 35.32 -12.94 -11.49
C PRO A 322 35.08 -13.29 -12.99
N PRO A 323 36.12 -13.31 -13.85
CA PRO A 323 36.00 -13.05 -15.29
C PRO A 323 35.83 -14.31 -16.20
N LEU A 324 35.30 -14.05 -17.41
CA LEU A 324 35.11 -14.95 -18.57
C LEU A 324 36.40 -15.69 -19.04
N PRO A 325 36.32 -16.87 -19.72
CA PRO A 325 36.33 -16.88 -21.21
C PRO A 325 35.66 -18.09 -21.93
N GLY A 326 34.97 -17.80 -23.05
CA GLY A 326 35.24 -18.47 -24.34
C GLY A 326 34.39 -19.68 -24.79
N ALA A 327 33.86 -19.55 -26.01
CA ALA A 327 33.62 -20.57 -27.05
C ALA A 327 32.29 -21.39 -27.06
N SER A 328 31.56 -21.20 -28.16
CA SER A 328 30.42 -21.96 -28.69
C SER A 328 30.84 -23.34 -29.27
N PRO A 329 29.95 -24.11 -29.94
CA PRO A 329 28.77 -24.84 -29.44
C PRO A 329 28.80 -26.35 -29.83
N SER A 330 28.00 -27.23 -29.19
CA SER A 330 27.18 -28.30 -29.84
C SER A 330 26.61 -29.37 -28.88
N ILE A 331 25.27 -29.43 -28.83
CA ILE A 331 24.35 -30.58 -28.96
C ILE A 331 24.69 -31.93 -28.24
N ALA A 332 23.89 -32.33 -27.22
CA ALA A 332 22.88 -33.41 -27.35
C ALA A 332 22.17 -33.80 -26.03
N LEU A 333 20.84 -33.59 -26.02
CA LEU A 333 19.75 -34.48 -25.58
C LEU A 333 19.67 -34.96 -24.11
N THR A 334 18.62 -34.54 -23.41
CA THR A 334 17.68 -35.45 -22.71
C THR A 334 16.40 -34.73 -22.24
N VAL A 335 15.25 -35.28 -22.65
CA VAL A 335 13.91 -35.25 -22.01
C VAL A 335 13.16 -33.91 -21.87
N GLY A 336 12.18 -33.70 -22.77
CA GLY A 336 10.78 -33.50 -22.34
C GLY A 336 10.30 -32.15 -21.79
N LEU A 337 10.97 -31.02 -22.06
CA LEU A 337 10.39 -29.69 -21.84
C LEU A 337 10.49 -28.89 -23.14
N SER A 338 9.36 -28.37 -23.62
CA SER A 338 9.27 -27.48 -24.78
C SER A 338 10.25 -26.31 -24.59
N ALA A 339 11.39 -26.38 -25.27
CA ALA A 339 12.43 -25.36 -25.20
C ALA A 339 11.86 -24.06 -25.79
N ILE A 340 11.62 -23.09 -24.92
CA ILE A 340 11.15 -21.75 -25.30
C ILE A 340 12.26 -21.09 -26.12
N ARG A 341 12.07 -21.03 -27.45
CA ARG A 341 12.98 -20.32 -28.36
C ARG A 341 13.01 -18.85 -27.96
N ILE A 342 14.17 -18.37 -27.50
CA ILE A 342 14.42 -16.94 -27.33
C ILE A 342 14.35 -16.31 -28.72
N LYS A 343 13.24 -15.61 -29.02
CA LYS A 343 12.98 -14.97 -30.32
C LYS A 343 13.99 -13.82 -30.54
N LYS A 344 14.53 -13.70 -31.75
CA LYS A 344 15.49 -12.64 -32.10
C LYS A 344 14.76 -11.29 -32.19
N PRO A 345 15.33 -10.19 -31.66
CA PRO A 345 14.73 -8.87 -31.79
C PRO A 345 14.60 -8.46 -33.26
N ILE A 346 13.40 -8.03 -33.66
CA ILE A 346 13.15 -7.49 -35.01
C ILE A 346 13.83 -6.13 -35.10
N LYS A 347 14.62 -5.92 -36.17
CA LYS A 347 15.27 -4.64 -36.44
C LYS A 347 14.38 -3.81 -37.34
N THR A 348 13.96 -2.64 -36.88
CA THR A 348 13.17 -1.68 -37.68
C THR A 348 14.05 -0.57 -38.24
N LYS A 349 13.69 -0.01 -39.41
CA LYS A 349 14.37 1.15 -40.02
C LYS A 349 14.03 2.44 -39.28
N PHE A 350 12.78 2.60 -38.85
CA PHE A 350 12.31 3.77 -38.10
C PHE A 350 12.04 3.47 -36.62
N ARG A 351 12.17 4.49 -35.77
CA ARG A 351 11.70 4.44 -34.38
C ARG A 351 10.17 4.46 -34.34
N LEU A 352 9.58 3.35 -33.93
CA LEU A 352 8.15 3.17 -33.74
C LEU A 352 7.73 3.59 -32.31
N PRO A 353 6.43 3.83 -32.07
CA PRO A 353 5.92 4.16 -30.76
C PRO A 353 6.14 2.97 -29.82
N VAL A 354 6.60 3.26 -28.60
CA VAL A 354 6.79 2.22 -27.59
C VAL A 354 5.40 1.82 -27.08
N PHE A 355 5.10 0.52 -27.14
CA PHE A 355 3.93 -0.02 -26.46
C PHE A 355 4.22 -0.12 -24.97
N ASN A 356 3.40 0.51 -24.15
CA ASN A 356 3.48 0.42 -22.69
C ASN A 356 2.85 -0.89 -22.19
N TRP A 357 3.32 -2.01 -22.73
CA TRP A 357 2.84 -3.35 -22.36
C TRP A 357 3.81 -3.99 -21.37
N THR A 358 3.27 -4.68 -20.38
CA THR A 358 4.05 -5.52 -19.48
C THR A 358 4.25 -6.87 -20.17
N ALA A 359 5.41 -7.06 -20.80
CA ALA A 359 5.72 -8.32 -21.49
C ALA A 359 5.83 -9.48 -20.48
N LEU A 360 5.24 -10.63 -20.83
CA LEU A 360 5.40 -11.87 -20.08
C LEU A 360 6.86 -12.34 -20.14
N LYS A 361 7.42 -12.73 -19.00
CA LYS A 361 8.77 -13.32 -18.96
C LYS A 361 8.75 -14.68 -19.67
N PRO A 362 9.84 -15.15 -20.29
CA PRO A 362 9.88 -16.43 -21.00
C PRO A 362 9.31 -17.60 -20.18
N ASN A 363 9.60 -17.64 -18.87
CA ASN A 363 9.13 -18.69 -17.96
C ASN A 363 7.61 -18.67 -17.69
N GLN A 364 6.91 -17.59 -18.07
CA GLN A 364 5.46 -17.39 -17.92
C GLN A 364 4.69 -17.69 -19.22
N ILE A 365 5.39 -17.97 -20.33
CA ILE A 365 4.76 -18.17 -21.65
C ILE A 365 4.24 -19.61 -21.83
N SER A 366 4.88 -20.58 -21.18
CA SER A 366 4.50 -21.99 -21.28
C SER A 366 3.06 -22.22 -20.77
N GLY A 367 2.21 -22.84 -21.60
CA GLY A 367 0.79 -23.09 -21.27
C GLY A 367 -0.16 -21.93 -21.58
N THR A 368 0.33 -20.85 -22.19
CA THR A 368 -0.51 -19.73 -22.66
C THR A 368 -0.71 -19.79 -24.17
N VAL A 369 -1.72 -19.07 -24.70
CA VAL A 369 -1.95 -18.91 -26.15
C VAL A 369 -0.72 -18.36 -26.88
N PHE A 370 0.16 -17.63 -26.18
CA PHE A 370 1.41 -17.10 -26.73
C PHE A 370 2.49 -18.16 -26.99
N SER A 371 2.32 -19.39 -26.50
CA SER A 371 3.21 -20.51 -26.80
C SER A 371 2.95 -21.16 -28.16
N GLU A 372 1.73 -21.00 -28.69
CA GLU A 372 1.29 -21.60 -29.96
C GLU A 372 1.31 -20.58 -31.13
N LEU A 373 1.57 -19.30 -30.83
CA LEU A 373 1.62 -18.23 -31.83
C LEU A 373 2.93 -18.27 -32.64
N ASP A 374 2.78 -18.39 -33.96
CA ASP A 374 3.86 -18.38 -34.93
C ASP A 374 4.07 -16.98 -35.52
N ASP A 375 4.98 -16.22 -34.90
CA ASP A 375 5.32 -14.86 -35.32
C ASP A 375 5.94 -14.80 -36.72
N GLU A 376 6.56 -15.89 -37.21
CA GLU A 376 7.21 -15.90 -38.53
C GLU A 376 6.17 -15.78 -39.65
N ARG A 377 5.03 -16.48 -39.53
CA ARG A 377 3.91 -16.36 -40.47
C ARG A 377 3.31 -14.96 -40.48
N VAL A 378 3.15 -14.35 -39.30
CA VAL A 378 2.60 -12.98 -39.20
C VAL A 378 3.55 -11.96 -39.83
N LEU A 379 4.86 -12.15 -39.71
CA LEU A 379 5.87 -11.28 -40.32
C LEU A 379 5.99 -11.47 -41.84
N GLU A 380 5.69 -12.64 -42.37
CA GLU A 380 5.63 -12.90 -43.81
C GLU A 380 4.42 -12.21 -44.48
N ASP A 381 3.27 -12.21 -43.79
CA ASP A 381 2.03 -11.59 -44.28
C ASP A 381 2.01 -10.05 -44.10
N LEU A 382 2.85 -9.51 -43.21
CA LEU A 382 2.89 -8.09 -42.89
C LEU A 382 3.91 -7.34 -43.75
N ASP A 383 3.44 -6.34 -44.51
CA ASP A 383 4.30 -5.37 -45.17
C ASP A 383 4.98 -4.44 -44.14
N LEU A 384 6.14 -4.86 -43.66
CA LEU A 384 6.93 -4.17 -42.64
C LEU A 384 7.36 -2.77 -43.09
N GLU A 385 7.63 -2.57 -44.38
CA GLU A 385 8.10 -1.27 -44.89
C GLU A 385 6.97 -0.22 -44.84
N ARG A 386 5.78 -0.59 -45.30
CA ARG A 386 4.59 0.27 -45.21
C ARG A 386 4.15 0.47 -43.76
N PHE A 387 4.21 -0.56 -42.94
CA PHE A 387 3.87 -0.48 -41.52
C PHE A 387 4.77 0.51 -40.78
N GLU A 388 6.08 0.41 -40.97
CA GLU A 388 7.02 1.32 -40.32
C GLU A 388 6.84 2.77 -40.77
N GLU A 389 6.52 3.00 -42.04
CA GLU A 389 6.30 4.35 -42.57
C GLU A 389 5.05 5.03 -41.96
N LEU A 390 3.98 4.28 -41.74
CA LEU A 390 2.73 4.78 -41.15
C LEU A 390 2.85 5.07 -39.66
N PHE A 391 3.62 4.26 -38.93
CA PHE A 391 3.70 4.34 -37.47
C PHE A 391 4.96 5.04 -36.94
N LYS A 392 5.90 5.47 -37.79
CA LYS A 392 7.12 6.18 -37.34
C LYS A 392 6.81 7.37 -36.44
N THR A 393 7.59 7.50 -35.37
CA THR A 393 7.49 8.64 -34.46
C THR A 393 8.13 9.89 -35.07
N LYS A 394 7.63 11.08 -34.70
CA LYS A 394 8.20 12.37 -35.13
C LYS A 394 9.64 12.59 -34.66
N ALA A 395 10.03 11.90 -33.58
CA ALA A 395 11.38 11.93 -33.02
C ALA A 395 12.20 10.74 -33.55
N GLN A 396 12.52 10.77 -34.84
CA GLN A 396 13.60 9.92 -35.35
C GLN A 396 14.91 10.47 -34.76
N GLY A 397 15.60 9.67 -33.96
CA GLY A 397 16.97 10.01 -33.54
C GLY A 397 17.87 10.15 -34.77
N PRO A 398 19.13 10.60 -34.60
CA PRO A 398 20.07 10.64 -35.73
C PRO A 398 20.07 9.28 -36.43
N ALA A 399 19.79 9.26 -37.73
CA ALA A 399 19.73 8.04 -38.51
C ALA A 399 21.05 7.28 -38.33
N LEU A 400 20.96 5.98 -38.06
CA LEU A 400 22.13 5.10 -38.05
C LEU A 400 22.59 4.85 -39.49
N ASP A 401 23.16 5.87 -40.13
CA ASP A 401 23.95 5.67 -41.34
C ASP A 401 25.38 5.35 -40.93
N LEU A 402 25.77 4.09 -41.18
CA LEU A 402 27.17 3.73 -41.33
C LEU A 402 27.69 4.47 -42.57
N VAL A 403 28.57 5.47 -42.35
CA VAL A 403 29.89 5.65 -42.98
C VAL A 403 30.40 7.08 -42.72
N CYS A 404 31.55 7.15 -42.04
CA CYS A 404 32.57 8.21 -41.99
C CYS A 404 32.25 9.62 -41.43
N ALA A 405 32.72 9.79 -40.18
CA ALA A 405 33.66 10.84 -39.73
C ALA A 405 33.23 12.31 -39.51
N LYS A 406 33.31 12.63 -38.21
CA LYS A 406 33.95 13.80 -37.56
C LYS A 406 33.09 14.99 -37.12
N ASN A 407 33.08 15.10 -35.79
CA ASN A 407 33.16 16.32 -34.99
C ASN A 407 31.90 17.18 -34.83
N LYS A 408 31.15 16.88 -33.77
CA LYS A 408 30.69 17.90 -32.83
C LYS A 408 30.50 17.29 -31.45
N ALA A 409 31.39 17.66 -30.53
CA ALA A 409 31.28 17.32 -29.11
C ALA A 409 30.02 18.00 -28.55
N SER A 410 29.04 17.20 -28.13
CA SER A 410 27.98 17.66 -27.24
C SER A 410 28.58 17.88 -25.86
N GLN A 411 28.50 19.11 -25.37
CA GLN A 411 28.92 19.48 -24.03
C GLN A 411 28.17 18.61 -23.00
N LYS A 412 28.94 17.81 -22.26
CA LYS A 412 28.47 17.05 -21.10
C LYS A 412 28.14 18.06 -20.00
N ALA A 413 26.86 18.32 -19.75
CA ALA A 413 26.46 19.12 -18.59
C ALA A 413 26.99 18.46 -17.31
N ALA A 414 27.67 19.23 -16.46
CA ALA A 414 28.20 18.73 -15.19
C ALA A 414 27.07 18.12 -14.35
N SER A 415 27.32 16.95 -13.75
CA SER A 415 26.37 16.30 -12.84
C SER A 415 26.22 17.15 -11.57
N LYS A 416 25.15 17.93 -11.48
CA LYS A 416 24.80 18.67 -10.26
C LYS A 416 24.45 17.68 -9.13
N VAL A 417 24.83 18.02 -7.91
CA VAL A 417 24.55 17.26 -6.69
C VAL A 417 23.09 17.51 -6.27
N THR A 418 22.30 16.44 -6.16
CA THR A 418 20.91 16.47 -5.65
C THR A 418 20.86 15.83 -4.26
N LEU A 419 20.29 16.53 -3.28
CA LEU A 419 20.09 16.04 -1.90
C LEU A 419 18.62 15.67 -1.64
N LEU A 420 17.70 16.28 -2.39
CA LEU A 420 16.30 15.90 -2.42
C LEU A 420 16.08 14.54 -3.11
N GLU A 421 15.04 13.83 -2.68
CA GLU A 421 14.56 12.63 -3.36
C GLU A 421 14.12 12.96 -4.80
N ALA A 422 14.37 12.05 -5.74
CA ALA A 422 14.26 12.33 -7.17
C ALA A 422 12.85 12.74 -7.61
N ASN A 423 11.80 12.10 -7.09
CA ASN A 423 10.42 12.48 -7.41
C ASN A 423 10.04 13.81 -6.77
N ARG A 424 10.48 14.05 -5.53
CA ARG A 424 10.27 15.31 -4.83
C ARG A 424 10.94 16.49 -5.54
N ALA A 425 12.20 16.34 -5.97
CA ALA A 425 12.92 17.33 -6.77
C ALA A 425 12.21 17.59 -8.10
N LYS A 426 11.79 16.54 -8.82
CA LYS A 426 11.06 16.66 -10.09
C LYS A 426 9.72 17.40 -9.93
N ASN A 427 8.94 17.08 -8.90
CA ASN A 427 7.66 17.73 -8.63
C ASN A 427 7.83 19.20 -8.23
N LEU A 428 8.89 19.50 -7.47
CA LEU A 428 9.26 20.87 -7.13
C LEU A 428 9.69 21.64 -8.39
N ALA A 429 10.50 21.06 -9.26
CA ALA A 429 10.93 21.65 -10.52
C ALA A 429 9.74 22.02 -11.42
N ILE A 430 8.75 21.12 -11.54
CA ILE A 430 7.51 21.38 -12.28
C ILE A 430 6.75 22.57 -11.68
N THR A 431 6.63 22.60 -10.35
CA THR A 431 5.94 23.67 -9.62
C THR A 431 6.63 25.01 -9.79
N LEU A 432 7.96 25.06 -9.68
CA LEU A 432 8.76 26.28 -9.90
C LEU A 432 8.70 26.76 -11.35
N ARG A 433 8.65 25.84 -12.33
CA ARG A 433 8.49 26.19 -13.75
C ARG A 433 7.15 26.85 -14.05
N LYS A 434 6.09 26.45 -13.35
CA LYS A 434 4.77 27.11 -13.43
C LYS A 434 4.82 28.54 -12.88
N ALA A 435 5.67 28.81 -11.90
CA ALA A 435 5.83 30.12 -11.29
C ALA A 435 6.52 31.13 -12.22
N GLY A 436 7.51 30.68 -13.01
CA GLY A 436 8.31 31.52 -13.90
C GLY A 436 9.14 32.59 -13.18
N ARG A 437 9.36 32.45 -11.86
CA ARG A 437 10.07 33.40 -10.99
C ARG A 437 11.30 32.75 -10.37
N SER A 438 12.30 33.56 -10.04
CA SER A 438 13.51 33.08 -9.37
C SER A 438 13.24 32.69 -7.91
N ALA A 439 14.10 31.81 -7.38
CA ALA A 439 14.02 31.36 -5.98
C ALA A 439 14.03 32.53 -4.99
N GLU A 440 14.86 33.55 -5.26
CA GLU A 440 14.97 34.72 -4.39
C GLU A 440 13.73 35.61 -4.44
N GLU A 441 13.12 35.80 -5.62
CA GLU A 441 11.88 36.57 -5.77
C GLU A 441 10.75 35.91 -4.99
N ILE A 442 10.63 34.57 -5.08
CA ILE A 442 9.62 33.81 -4.33
C ILE A 442 9.85 33.97 -2.82
N CYS A 443 11.08 33.80 -2.34
CA CYS A 443 11.37 33.94 -0.91
C CYS A 443 11.16 35.38 -0.40
N ARG A 444 11.52 36.40 -1.19
CA ARG A 444 11.27 37.81 -0.86
C ARG A 444 9.77 38.13 -0.83
N ALA A 445 9.00 37.62 -1.77
CA ALA A 445 7.55 37.80 -1.80
C ALA A 445 6.88 37.16 -0.58
N ILE A 446 7.35 35.98 -0.13
CA ILE A 446 6.88 35.36 1.11
C ILE A 446 7.24 36.19 2.34
N HIS A 447 8.41 36.83 2.34
CA HIS A 447 8.81 37.71 3.44
C HIS A 447 7.92 38.97 3.55
N THR A 448 7.46 39.49 2.40
CA THR A 448 6.70 40.73 2.26
C THR A 448 5.19 40.53 2.11
N PHE A 449 4.71 39.28 2.12
CA PHE A 449 3.31 38.91 1.88
C PHE A 449 2.76 39.40 0.52
N ASP A 450 3.60 39.41 -0.51
CA ASP A 450 3.24 39.91 -1.84
C ASP A 450 2.49 38.85 -2.66
N LEU A 451 1.16 38.97 -2.69
CA LEU A 451 0.25 38.10 -3.45
C LEU A 451 0.22 38.41 -4.96
N VAL A 452 0.82 39.52 -5.41
CA VAL A 452 0.97 39.84 -6.85
C VAL A 452 2.12 39.03 -7.42
N THR A 453 3.23 38.96 -6.68
CA THR A 453 4.42 38.17 -7.04
C THR A 453 4.27 36.69 -6.67
N VAL A 454 3.40 36.30 -5.74
CA VAL A 454 3.13 34.87 -5.48
C VAL A 454 1.61 34.71 -5.30
N PRO A 455 0.87 34.42 -6.40
CA PRO A 455 -0.58 34.24 -6.35
C PRO A 455 -1.01 33.11 -5.42
N VAL A 456 -2.24 33.16 -4.91
CA VAL A 456 -2.75 32.21 -3.91
C VAL A 456 -2.68 30.75 -4.38
N ASP A 457 -3.06 30.46 -5.62
CA ASP A 457 -2.92 29.12 -6.22
C ASP A 457 -1.48 28.58 -6.16
N PHE A 458 -0.50 29.47 -6.27
CA PHE A 458 0.90 29.12 -6.23
C PHE A 458 1.40 28.97 -4.79
N VAL A 459 0.91 29.79 -3.86
CA VAL A 459 1.14 29.61 -2.41
C VAL A 459 0.66 28.22 -1.98
N GLU A 460 -0.57 27.83 -2.35
CA GLU A 460 -1.14 26.52 -2.01
C GLU A 460 -0.35 25.35 -2.62
N CYS A 461 0.14 25.52 -3.86
CA CYS A 461 1.05 24.55 -4.46
C CYS A 461 2.35 24.43 -3.66
N LEU A 462 2.98 25.56 -3.29
CA LEU A 462 4.23 25.60 -2.54
C LEU A 462 4.10 25.07 -1.11
N MET A 463 2.93 25.16 -0.48
CA MET A 463 2.67 24.58 0.84
C MET A 463 2.87 23.05 0.87
N ARG A 464 2.70 22.35 -0.27
CA ARG A 464 2.99 20.90 -0.38
C ARG A 464 4.50 20.59 -0.37
N PHE A 465 5.33 21.60 -0.57
CA PHE A 465 6.80 21.49 -0.62
C PHE A 465 7.47 22.15 0.59
N LEU A 466 6.76 22.34 1.70
CA LEU A 466 7.40 22.76 2.95
C LEU A 466 8.57 21.80 3.27
N PRO A 467 9.77 22.32 3.58
CA PRO A 467 10.93 21.49 3.86
C PRO A 467 10.67 20.62 5.09
N THR A 468 10.95 19.33 5.00
CA THR A 468 10.93 18.46 6.19
C THR A 468 12.13 18.76 7.08
N GLU A 469 12.06 18.37 8.35
CA GLU A 469 13.17 18.58 9.29
C GLU A 469 14.45 17.86 8.83
N ALA A 470 14.31 16.66 8.25
CA ALA A 470 15.41 15.90 7.68
C ALA A 470 16.07 16.62 6.49
N GLU A 471 15.27 17.16 5.57
CA GLU A 471 15.75 17.92 4.41
C GLU A 471 16.45 19.22 4.81
N ALA A 472 15.83 19.98 5.72
CA ALA A 472 16.41 21.21 6.23
C ALA A 472 17.75 20.94 6.93
N LYS A 473 17.87 19.82 7.66
CA LYS A 473 19.12 19.41 8.31
C LYS A 473 20.18 19.01 7.29
N ALA A 474 19.83 18.23 6.27
CA ALA A 474 20.76 17.82 5.21
C ALA A 474 21.31 19.02 4.41
N LEU A 475 20.43 19.94 4.03
CA LEU A 475 20.79 21.16 3.29
C LEU A 475 21.66 22.12 4.13
N ARG A 476 21.33 22.29 5.43
CA ARG A 476 22.14 23.10 6.34
C ARG A 476 23.50 22.45 6.64
N GLN A 477 23.58 21.13 6.68
CA GLN A 477 24.85 20.43 6.85
C GLN A 477 25.74 20.62 5.62
N TYR A 478 25.18 20.54 4.42
CA TYR A 478 25.90 20.80 3.17
C TYR A 478 26.45 22.25 3.12
N GLU A 479 25.66 23.22 3.55
CA GLU A 479 26.11 24.63 3.68
C GLU A 479 27.20 24.80 4.74
N ARG A 480 27.07 24.14 5.90
CA ARG A 480 28.05 24.19 7.00
C ARG A 480 29.40 23.61 6.60
N GLU A 481 29.40 22.57 5.76
CA GLU A 481 30.60 21.93 5.21
C GLU A 481 31.32 22.78 4.16
N ARG A 482 30.85 24.02 3.88
CA ARG A 482 31.41 24.96 2.90
C ARG A 482 31.56 24.36 1.49
N LYS A 483 30.69 23.43 1.14
CA LYS A 483 30.64 22.86 -0.21
C LYS A 483 30.10 23.91 -1.19
N PRO A 484 30.58 23.92 -2.45
CA PRO A 484 30.16 24.90 -3.45
C PRO A 484 28.66 24.78 -3.75
N LEU A 485 27.90 25.81 -3.37
CA LEU A 485 26.43 25.85 -3.58
C LEU A 485 26.02 25.89 -5.06
N GLU A 486 26.96 26.20 -5.96
CA GLU A 486 26.74 26.20 -7.41
C GLU A 486 26.72 24.78 -8.00
N GLU A 487 27.24 23.79 -7.26
CA GLU A 487 27.18 22.38 -7.66
C GLU A 487 25.83 21.74 -7.31
N LEU A 488 25.01 22.37 -6.46
CA LEU A 488 23.67 21.88 -6.15
C LEU A 488 22.72 22.02 -7.34
N ALA A 489 21.78 21.09 -7.46
CA ALA A 489 20.66 21.25 -8.38
C ALA A 489 19.84 22.49 -8.02
N ASP A 490 19.16 23.05 -9.02
CA ASP A 490 18.44 24.32 -8.86
C ASP A 490 17.29 24.19 -7.85
N GLU A 491 16.71 22.99 -7.74
CA GLU A 491 15.68 22.61 -6.78
C GLU A 491 16.21 22.56 -5.34
N ASP A 492 17.39 21.96 -5.12
CA ASP A 492 18.05 21.92 -3.82
C ASP A 492 18.46 23.32 -3.35
N ARG A 493 18.95 24.16 -4.28
CA ARG A 493 19.27 25.57 -4.01
C ARG A 493 18.03 26.36 -3.61
N PHE A 494 16.90 26.14 -4.30
CA PHE A 494 15.61 26.71 -3.89
C PHE A 494 15.23 26.25 -2.48
N MET A 495 15.27 24.95 -2.20
CA MET A 495 14.87 24.39 -0.91
C MET A 495 15.73 24.92 0.24
N LEU A 496 17.02 25.12 0.01
CA LEU A 496 17.91 25.75 0.99
C LEU A 496 17.46 27.18 1.31
N GLN A 497 17.19 28.01 0.30
CA GLN A 497 16.70 29.39 0.50
C GLN A 497 15.31 29.40 1.16
N PHE A 498 14.42 28.52 0.72
CA PHE A 498 13.07 28.38 1.24
C PHE A 498 13.09 28.00 2.73
N SER A 499 13.97 27.08 3.15
CA SER A 499 14.13 26.66 4.55
C SER A 499 14.72 27.72 5.48
N LYS A 500 15.28 28.81 4.94
CA LYS A 500 15.80 29.96 5.70
C LYS A 500 14.74 31.00 6.00
N VAL A 501 13.56 30.91 5.37
CA VAL A 501 12.46 31.83 5.65
C VAL A 501 11.93 31.59 7.07
N GLU A 502 12.02 32.61 7.91
CA GLU A 502 11.56 32.53 9.29
C GLU A 502 10.05 32.30 9.37
N ARG A 503 9.64 31.34 10.22
CA ARG A 503 8.22 30.99 10.42
C ARG A 503 7.51 30.69 9.09
N LEU A 504 8.22 30.01 8.17
CA LEU A 504 7.73 29.70 6.83
C LEU A 504 6.31 29.09 6.83
N PRO A 505 5.99 28.05 7.62
CA PRO A 505 4.64 27.47 7.59
C PRO A 505 3.56 28.49 7.96
N GLN A 506 3.81 29.34 8.95
CA GLN A 506 2.87 30.38 9.39
C GLN A 506 2.74 31.49 8.35
N ARG A 507 3.84 31.92 7.73
CA ARG A 507 3.80 32.93 6.66
C ARG A 507 3.02 32.44 5.45
N MET A 508 3.23 31.18 5.04
CA MET A 508 2.49 30.56 3.95
C MET A 508 0.99 30.45 4.26
N ALA A 509 0.62 30.04 5.48
CA ALA A 509 -0.77 29.97 5.92
C ALA A 509 -1.44 31.36 5.92
N ILE A 510 -0.74 32.40 6.37
CA ILE A 510 -1.25 33.78 6.34
C ILE A 510 -1.44 34.25 4.89
N MET A 511 -0.49 34.00 3.99
CA MET A 511 -0.64 34.36 2.57
C MET A 511 -1.83 33.65 1.92
N ALA A 512 -2.01 32.35 2.18
CA ALA A 512 -3.16 31.59 1.69
C ALA A 512 -4.47 32.18 2.21
N PHE A 513 -4.53 32.50 3.51
CA PHE A 513 -5.69 33.15 4.11
C PHE A 513 -5.99 34.53 3.50
N LEU A 514 -4.98 35.39 3.34
CA LEU A 514 -5.13 36.72 2.75
C LEU A 514 -5.62 36.64 1.30
N GLY A 515 -5.11 35.70 0.52
CA GLY A 515 -5.54 35.48 -0.87
C GLY A 515 -7.00 35.03 -0.97
N ASN A 516 -7.41 34.13 -0.07
CA ASN A 516 -8.76 33.56 -0.06
C ASN A 516 -9.78 34.37 0.75
N PHE A 517 -9.36 35.45 1.43
CA PHE A 517 -10.21 36.19 2.37
C PHE A 517 -11.45 36.79 1.70
N THR A 518 -11.27 37.44 0.55
CA THR A 518 -12.38 38.11 -0.16
C THR A 518 -13.42 37.09 -0.65
N GLU A 519 -12.97 35.96 -1.19
CA GLU A 519 -13.85 34.88 -1.64
C GLU A 519 -14.57 34.21 -0.46
N SER A 520 -13.84 33.95 0.62
CA SER A 520 -14.40 33.41 1.86
C SER A 520 -15.47 34.34 2.43
N LEU A 521 -15.21 35.66 2.43
CA LEU A 521 -16.16 36.65 2.90
C LEU A 521 -17.38 36.75 1.99
N GLN A 522 -17.21 36.66 0.66
CA GLN A 522 -18.34 36.60 -0.28
C GLN A 522 -19.22 35.36 -0.06
N MET A 523 -18.62 34.19 0.15
CA MET A 523 -19.36 32.97 0.45
C MET A 523 -20.10 33.02 1.79
N LEU A 524 -19.51 33.68 2.80
CA LEU A 524 -20.12 33.84 4.13
C LEU A 524 -21.12 35.00 4.19
N THR A 525 -21.09 35.94 3.23
CA THR A 525 -22.01 37.07 3.20
C THR A 525 -23.40 36.59 2.77
N PRO A 526 -24.46 36.81 3.56
CA PRO A 526 -25.80 36.41 3.18
C PRO A 526 -26.21 37.06 1.86
N VAL A 527 -26.49 36.24 0.85
CA VAL A 527 -27.06 36.72 -0.41
C VAL A 527 -28.50 37.14 -0.12
N ARG A 528 -28.75 38.46 -0.03
CA ARG A 528 -30.11 38.99 0.01
C ARG A 528 -30.77 38.67 -1.33
N THR A 529 -31.53 37.58 -1.37
CA THR A 529 -32.47 37.27 -2.45
C THR A 529 -33.52 38.38 -2.49
N ARG A 530 -33.57 39.12 -3.61
CA ARG A 530 -34.70 39.99 -3.97
C ARG A 530 -35.64 39.27 -4.90
#